data_AF-A0A160PCP6-F1
#
_entry.id   AF-A0A160PCP6-F1
#
_cell.length_a   1.000
_cell.length_b   1.000
_cell.length_c   1.000
_cell.angle_alpha   90.00
_cell.angle_beta   90.00
_cell.angle_gamma   90.00
#
_symmetry.space_group_name_H-M   'P 1'
#
loop_
_entity.id
_entity.type
_entity.pdbx_description
1 polymer ?
#
loop_
_entity_poly.entity_id
_entity_poly.type
_entity_poly.pdbx_seq_one_letter_code
_entity_poly.pdbx_strand_id
1 'polypeptide(L)' 'MAAATVIPGDQVVFERLDLAEALGIWRHARGRVVGIHGQGRGLATIDVKFEGHETLQRYLPDLFRRVH' A
#
# COMPACT_ATOMS: atom_id res chain seq x y z
N MET A 1 -15.97 -2.49 8.62
CA MET A 1 -14.57 -2.52 9.12
C MET A 1 -14.01 -1.14 8.90
N ALA A 2 -13.46 -0.50 9.93
CA ALA A 2 -12.81 0.80 9.75
C ALA A 2 -11.58 0.56 8.86
N ALA A 3 -11.52 1.18 7.68
CA ALA A 3 -10.32 1.22 6.87
C ALA A 3 -9.19 1.66 7.82
N ALA A 4 -8.17 0.82 7.99
CA ALA A 4 -7.03 1.19 8.81
C ALA A 4 -6.55 2.54 8.30
N THR A 5 -6.53 3.55 9.18
CA THR A 5 -6.11 4.91 8.81
C THR A 5 -4.62 4.88 8.53
N VAL A 6 -4.24 4.50 7.31
CA VAL A 6 -2.86 4.51 6.84
C VAL A 6 -2.49 5.97 6.58
N ILE A 7 -1.33 6.40 7.05
CA ILE A 7 -0.83 7.77 6.85
C ILE A 7 0.46 7.77 6.03
N PRO A 8 0.83 8.88 5.35
CA PRO A 8 2.12 8.99 4.71
C PRO A 8 3.24 8.77 5.74
N GLY A 9 4.20 7.91 5.42
CA GLY A 9 5.28 7.48 6.30
C GLY A 9 5.07 6.10 6.92
N ASP A 10 3.84 5.58 6.97
CA ASP A 10 3.57 4.23 7.47
C ASP A 10 4.27 3.18 6.61
N GLN A 11 4.84 2.17 7.25
CA GLN A 11 5.32 0.98 6.56
C GLN A 11 4.17 -0.01 6.35
N VAL A 12 4.13 -0.60 5.18
CA VAL A 12 3.09 -1.53 4.77
C VAL A 12 3.70 -2.70 4.02
N VAL A 13 3.07 -3.86 4.12
CA VAL A 13 3.36 -5.04 3.30
C VAL A 13 2.10 -5.42 2.54
N PHE A 14 2.24 -6.18 1.45
CA PHE A 14 1.06 -6.76 0.82
C PHE A 14 0.37 -7.74 1.75
N GLU A 15 -0.94 -7.55 1.96
CA GLU A 15 -1.76 -8.56 2.62
C GLU A 15 -2.04 -9.73 1.67
N ARG A 16 -2.11 -9.43 0.36
CA ARG A 16 -2.32 -10.39 -0.71
C ARG A 16 -1.01 -10.77 -1.41
N LEU A 17 -0.45 -11.92 -1.03
CA LEU A 17 0.78 -12.46 -1.59
C LEU A 17 0.67 -12.77 -3.10
N ASP A 18 -0.51 -13.17 -3.56
CA ASP A 18 -0.82 -13.43 -4.96
C ASP A 18 -0.68 -12.17 -5.84
N LEU A 19 -1.09 -11.01 -5.31
CA LEU A 19 -0.94 -9.72 -6.00
C LEU A 19 0.52 -9.27 -6.02
N ALA A 20 1.27 -9.47 -4.92
CA ALA A 20 2.70 -9.17 -4.88
C ALA A 20 3.47 -9.99 -5.93
N GLU A 21 3.18 -11.28 -6.04
CA GLU A 21 3.78 -12.16 -7.06
C GLU A 21 3.45 -11.72 -8.49
N ALA A 22 2.19 -11.36 -8.77
CA ALA A 22 1.78 -10.87 -10.08
C ALA A 22 2.47 -9.55 -10.47
N LEU A 23 2.81 -8.72 -9.48
CA LEU A 23 3.53 -7.46 -9.67
C LEU A 23 5.06 -7.65 -9.68
N GLY A 24 5.56 -8.87 -9.49
CA GLY A 24 6.99 -9.15 -9.36
C GLY A 24 7.61 -8.55 -8.10
N ILE A 25 6.79 -8.14 -7.13
CA ILE A 25 7.23 -7.59 -5.85
C ILE A 25 7.53 -8.76 -4.91
N TRP A 26 8.70 -8.75 -4.29
CA TRP A 26 9.10 -9.81 -3.37
C TRP A 26 8.07 -9.99 -2.24
N ARG A 27 7.82 -11.25 -1.87
CA ARG A 27 6.81 -11.74 -0.91
C ARG A 27 6.84 -11.05 0.48
N HIS A 28 7.92 -10.34 0.79
CA HIS A 28 8.17 -9.62 2.05
C HIS A 28 8.66 -8.18 1.83
N ALA A 29 8.49 -7.64 0.62
CA ALA A 29 8.90 -6.28 0.34
C ALA A 29 8.10 -5.33 1.24
N ARG A 30 8.82 -4.51 1.99
CA ARG A 30 8.23 -3.46 2.81
C ARG A 30 8.12 -2.21 1.94
N GLY A 31 6.89 -1.74 1.82
CA GLY A 31 6.56 -0.47 1.19
C GLY A 31 6.42 0.60 2.24
N ARG A 32 6.70 1.85 1.87
CA ARG A 32 6.35 3.02 2.66
C ARG A 32 5.28 3.80 1.92
N VAL A 33 4.23 4.20 2.63
CA VAL A 33 3.21 5.09 2.07
C VAL A 33 3.83 6.46 1.83
N VAL A 34 3.75 6.95 0.60
CA VAL A 34 4.30 8.24 0.18
C VAL A 34 3.22 9.25 -0.15
N GLY A 35 1.99 8.80 -0.42
CA GLY A 35 0.87 9.66 -0.78
C GLY A 35 -0.47 8.99 -0.49
N ILE A 36 -1.50 9.82 -0.31
CA ILE A 36 -2.88 9.39 -0.15
C ILE A 36 -3.75 10.27 -1.03
N HIS A 37 -4.58 9.64 -1.83
CA HIS A 37 -5.51 10.29 -2.76
C HIS A 37 -6.95 9.94 -2.36
N GLY A 38 -7.88 10.86 -2.63
CA GLY A 38 -9.31 10.60 -2.44
C GLY A 38 -9.81 10.79 -1.00
N GLN A 39 -9.39 11.85 -0.31
CA GLN A 39 -9.90 12.25 1.02
C GLN A 39 -11.37 12.76 1.00
N GLY A 40 -12.22 12.27 0.08
CA GLY A 40 -13.61 12.70 -0.13
C GLY A 40 -14.62 11.54 -0.07
N ARG A 41 -15.75 11.65 -0.77
CA ARG A 41 -16.82 10.62 -0.83
C ARG A 41 -16.44 9.30 -1.56
N GLY A 42 -15.21 9.17 -2.05
CA GLY A 42 -14.73 8.02 -2.80
C GLY A 42 -13.87 7.07 -1.97
N LEU A 43 -13.49 5.93 -2.55
CA LEU A 43 -12.47 5.06 -1.96
C LEU A 43 -11.14 5.80 -1.92
N ALA A 44 -10.58 5.98 -0.73
CA ALA A 44 -9.23 6.50 -0.57
C ALA A 44 -8.24 5.50 -1.17
N THR A 45 -7.30 6.00 -1.97
CA THR A 45 -6.22 5.20 -2.53
C THR A 45 -4.89 5.71 -2.02
N ILE A 46 -3.90 4.85 -1.91
CA ILE A 46 -2.57 5.19 -1.41
C ILE A 46 -1.50 4.92 -2.46
N ASP A 47 -0.44 5.71 -2.38
CA ASP A 47 0.79 5.49 -3.13
C ASP A 47 1.82 4.87 -2.19
N VAL A 48 2.41 3.76 -2.62
CA VAL A 48 3.35 2.98 -1.82
C VAL A 48 4.64 2.80 -2.58
N LYS A 49 5.75 3.24 -1.98
CA LYS A 49 7.09 3.03 -2.52
C LYS A 49 7.72 1.81 -1.86
N PHE A 50 8.03 0.79 -2.66
CA PHE A 50 8.76 -0.40 -2.22
C PHE A 50 10.25 -0.24 -2.47
N GLU A 51 11.09 -0.73 -1.55
CA GLU A 51 12.54 -0.70 -1.73
C GLU A 51 12.94 -1.54 -2.96
N GLY A 52 13.71 -0.95 -3.87
CA GLY A 52 14.17 -1.61 -5.10
C GLY A 52 13.10 -1.77 -6.20
N HIS A 53 11.89 -1.22 -6.02
CA HIS A 53 10.80 -1.29 -7.00
C HIS A 53 10.22 0.10 -7.29
N GLU A 54 9.44 0.18 -8.37
CA GLU A 54 8.70 1.38 -8.73
C GLU A 54 7.63 1.71 -7.68
N THR A 55 7.27 2.99 -7.57
CA THR A 55 6.19 3.43 -6.69
C THR A 55 4.85 2.94 -7.26
N LEU A 56 4.13 2.15 -6.47
CA LEU A 56 2.75 1.80 -6.76
C LEU A 56 1.86 3.02 -6.49
N GLN A 57 1.05 3.40 -7.47
CA GLN A 57 0.22 4.59 -7.39
C GLN A 57 -1.26 4.21 -7.39
N ARG A 58 -2.05 4.91 -6.57
CA ARG A 58 -3.51 4.80 -6.48
C ARG A 58 -4.03 3.39 -6.20
N TYR A 59 -3.36 2.64 -5.32
CA TYR A 59 -3.84 1.34 -4.85
C TYR A 59 -4.78 1.47 -3.66
N LEU A 60 -5.69 0.50 -3.48
CA LEU A 60 -6.56 0.49 -2.31
C LEU A 60 -5.76 0.13 -1.05
N PRO A 61 -5.96 0.85 0.07
CA PRO A 61 -5.27 0.57 1.33
C PRO A 61 -5.58 -0.84 1.85
N ASP A 62 -6.75 -1.40 1.56
CA ASP A 62 -7.17 -2.75 1.96
C ASP A 62 -6.33 -3.88 1.33
N LEU A 63 -5.50 -3.58 0.33
CA LEU A 63 -4.56 -4.55 -0.26
C LEU A 63 -3.28 -4.68 0.57
N PHE A 64 -3.07 -3.78 1.52
CA PHE A 64 -1.86 -3.68 2.31
C PHE A 64 -2.17 -3.84 3.79
N ARG A 65 -1.27 -4.55 4.47
CA ARG A 65 -1.23 -4.62 5.93
C ARG A 65 -0.17 -3.66 6.45
N ARG A 66 -0.56 -2.78 7.37
CA ARG A 66 0.40 -1.92 8.08
C ARG A 66 1.35 -2.77 8.93
N VAL A 67 2.64 -2.50 8.83
CA VAL A 67 3.69 -3.05 9.68
C VAL A 67 4.38 -1.89 10.40
N HIS A 68 4.60 -2.04 11.70
CA HIS A 68 5.10 -1.00 12.59
C HIS A 68 6.53 -0.56 12.24
#